data_AF-A0A098R7L5-F1
#
_entry.id   AF-A0A098R7L5-F1
#
_cell.length_a   1.000
_cell.length_b   1.000
_cell.length_c   1.000
_cell.angle_alpha   90.00
_cell.angle_beta   90.00
_cell.angle_gamma   90.00
#
_symmetry.space_group_name_H-M   'P 1'
#
loop_
_entity.id
_entity.type
_entity.pdbx_description
1 polymer ?
#
loop_
_entity_poly.entity_id
_entity_poly.type
_entity_poly.pdbx_seq_one_letter_code
_entity_poly.pdbx_strand_id
1 'polypeptide(L)'
;MTVNLYYSTSSKSSRSARAWLVENNIPFNERDIIANPLDRDELKQILRLTENGFEDIVSTRSKAFKALHIDLSDLGFNQLLDLLVEKPQLLKRPIIYDGRRLQIGYNEEDIRAFLPRSVRKSELREIQQKLYDDDQQAVG
;
A
#
# COMPACT_ATOMS: atom_id res chain seq x y z
N MET A 1 3.79 16.21 -2.58
CA MET A 1 3.10 15.00 -3.07
C MET A 1 2.20 14.53 -1.95
N THR A 2 0.95 14.25 -2.28
CA THR A 2 -0.09 13.92 -1.29
C THR A 2 -0.21 12.41 -1.21
N VAL A 3 -0.27 11.85 0.00
CA VAL A 3 -0.53 10.42 0.21
C VAL A 3 -1.99 10.16 -0.13
N ASN A 4 -2.25 9.07 -0.86
CA ASN A 4 -3.60 8.60 -1.14
C ASN A 4 -3.77 7.22 -0.50
N LEU A 5 -4.89 7.04 0.20
CA LEU A 5 -5.31 5.80 0.82
C LEU A 5 -6.53 5.25 0.07
N TYR A 6 -6.32 4.19 -0.70
CA TYR A 6 -7.37 3.45 -1.35
C TYR A 6 -7.80 2.27 -0.48
N TYR A 7 -9.04 2.31 -0.01
CA TYR A 7 -9.52 1.46 1.05
C TYR A 7 -10.86 0.79 0.73
N SER A 8 -11.30 -0.10 1.60
CA SER A 8 -12.71 -0.49 1.70
C SER A 8 -13.09 -0.65 3.17
N THR A 9 -14.29 -0.26 3.54
CA THR A 9 -14.79 -0.29 4.94
C THR A 9 -14.69 -1.65 5.63
N SER A 10 -14.87 -2.74 4.89
CA SER A 10 -14.84 -4.11 5.42
C SER A 10 -13.44 -4.66 5.74
N SER A 11 -12.36 -3.96 5.38
CA SER A 11 -10.99 -4.46 5.55
C SER A 11 -10.35 -4.00 6.87
N LYS A 12 -9.89 -4.96 7.70
CA LYS A 12 -9.10 -4.66 8.91
C LYS A 12 -7.82 -3.92 8.57
N SER A 13 -7.08 -4.40 7.56
CA SER A 13 -5.83 -3.77 7.10
C SER A 13 -6.04 -2.32 6.67
N SER A 14 -7.17 -2.01 6.03
CA SER A 14 -7.50 -0.64 5.64
C SER A 14 -7.75 0.26 6.86
N ARG A 15 -8.42 -0.25 7.90
CA ARG A 15 -8.60 0.51 9.16
C ARG A 15 -7.28 0.74 9.87
N SER A 16 -6.38 -0.25 9.89
CA SER A 16 -5.04 -0.11 10.46
C SER A 16 -4.20 0.94 9.74
N ALA A 17 -4.17 0.92 8.40
CA ALA A 17 -3.45 1.95 7.64
C ALA A 17 -3.98 3.36 7.89
N ARG A 18 -5.31 3.52 7.92
CA ARG A 18 -5.94 4.82 8.22
C ARG A 18 -5.56 5.33 9.61
N ALA A 19 -5.66 4.46 10.63
CA ALA A 19 -5.28 4.79 12.00
C ALA A 19 -3.81 5.24 12.07
N TRP A 20 -2.91 4.47 11.46
CA TRP A 20 -1.48 4.79 11.46
C TRP A 20 -1.18 6.15 10.81
N LEU A 21 -1.80 6.46 9.66
CA LEU A 21 -1.63 7.76 8.99
C LEU A 21 -2.12 8.93 9.86
N VAL A 22 -3.26 8.75 10.56
CA VAL A 22 -3.81 9.74 11.49
C VAL A 22 -2.91 9.93 12.70
N GLU A 23 -2.48 8.85 13.34
CA GLU A 23 -1.60 8.87 14.52
C GLU A 23 -0.26 9.55 14.23
N ASN A 24 0.27 9.36 13.01
CA ASN A 24 1.52 9.97 12.57
C ASN A 24 1.33 11.38 11.95
N ASN A 25 0.14 11.95 12.01
CA ASN A 25 -0.19 13.28 11.48
C ASN A 25 0.19 13.45 9.99
N ILE A 26 0.02 12.40 9.20
CA ILE A 26 0.29 12.45 7.77
C ILE A 26 -1.01 12.89 7.07
N PRO A 27 -0.99 13.98 6.29
CA PRO A 27 -2.14 14.36 5.48
C PRO A 27 -2.30 13.40 4.30
N PHE A 28 -3.51 12.87 4.11
CA PHE A 28 -3.83 11.98 3.01
C PHE A 28 -5.24 12.22 2.44
N ASN A 29 -5.42 11.86 1.18
CA ASN A 29 -6.75 11.69 0.59
C ASN A 29 -7.19 10.25 0.78
N GLU A 30 -8.47 10.02 1.02
CA GLU A 30 -9.01 8.66 1.10
C GLU A 30 -10.11 8.43 0.06
N ARG A 31 -10.16 7.20 -0.47
CA ARG A 31 -11.18 6.76 -1.42
C ARG A 31 -11.57 5.33 -1.13
N ASP A 32 -12.86 5.10 -0.92
CA ASP A 32 -13.42 3.76 -0.91
C ASP A 32 -13.49 3.25 -2.36
N ILE A 33 -12.60 2.33 -2.73
CA ILE A 33 -12.48 1.83 -4.11
C ILE A 33 -13.56 0.82 -4.48
N ILE A 34 -14.39 0.37 -3.52
CA ILE A 34 -15.57 -0.43 -3.83
C ILE A 34 -16.72 0.48 -4.24
N ALA A 35 -16.90 1.60 -3.56
CA ALA A 35 -17.94 2.58 -3.88
C ALA A 35 -17.57 3.48 -5.06
N ASN A 36 -16.28 3.84 -5.17
CA ASN A 36 -15.75 4.67 -6.25
C ASN A 36 -14.53 3.96 -6.87
N PRO A 37 -14.73 3.05 -7.83
CA PRO A 37 -13.68 2.22 -8.42
C PRO A 37 -12.62 3.02 -9.16
N LEU A 38 -11.36 2.59 -9.09
CA LEU A 38 -10.26 3.20 -9.84
C LEU A 38 -10.47 3.04 -11.35
N ASP A 39 -10.05 4.03 -12.12
CA ASP A 39 -10.03 3.92 -13.57
C ASP A 39 -8.77 3.20 -14.10
N ARG A 40 -8.74 2.96 -15.43
CA ARG A 40 -7.61 2.28 -16.08
C ARG A 40 -6.30 3.04 -15.93
N ASP A 41 -6.32 4.37 -15.94
CA ASP A 41 -5.10 5.17 -15.91
C ASP A 41 -4.53 5.27 -14.49
N GLU A 42 -5.39 5.34 -13.48
CA GLU A 42 -5.03 5.20 -12.08
C GLU A 42 -4.40 3.83 -11.81
N LEU A 43 -5.00 2.74 -12.32
CA LEU A 43 -4.43 1.40 -12.20
C LEU A 43 -3.06 1.29 -12.89
N LYS A 44 -2.89 1.87 -14.10
CA LYS A 44 -1.58 1.92 -14.76
C LYS A 44 -0.55 2.69 -13.94
N GLN A 45 -0.93 3.77 -13.26
CA GLN A 45 -0.01 4.52 -12.40
C GLN A 45 0.47 3.68 -11.23
N ILE A 46 -0.42 2.92 -10.59
CA ILE A 46 -0.05 1.99 -9.52
C ILE A 46 0.85 0.87 -10.05
N LEU A 47 0.49 0.25 -11.18
CA LEU A 47 1.26 -0.84 -11.80
C LEU A 47 2.68 -0.43 -12.21
N ARG A 48 2.94 0.85 -12.49
CA ARG A 48 4.30 1.34 -12.76
C ARG A 48 5.22 1.29 -11.54
N LEU A 49 4.65 1.19 -10.33
CA LEU A 49 5.37 1.18 -9.06
C LEU A 49 5.43 -0.23 -8.44
N THR A 50 4.78 -1.22 -9.05
CA THR A 50 4.83 -2.63 -8.61
C THR A 50 6.06 -3.34 -9.14
N GLU A 51 6.55 -4.35 -8.43
CA GLU A 51 7.65 -5.19 -8.88
C GLU A 51 7.14 -6.35 -9.74
N ASN A 52 6.00 -6.95 -9.37
CA ASN A 52 5.42 -8.13 -10.02
C ASN A 52 4.10 -7.81 -10.76
N GLY A 53 3.82 -6.54 -11.02
CA GLY A 53 2.65 -6.13 -11.80
C GLY A 53 1.31 -6.49 -11.12
N PHE A 54 0.44 -7.19 -11.85
CA PHE A 54 -0.89 -7.55 -11.36
C PHE A 54 -0.86 -8.51 -10.16
N GLU A 55 0.18 -9.34 -10.02
CA GLU A 55 0.30 -10.26 -8.88
C GLU A 55 0.40 -9.52 -7.54
N ASP A 56 1.00 -8.33 -7.56
CA ASP A 56 1.11 -7.49 -6.38
C ASP A 56 -0.24 -6.90 -6.00
N ILE A 57 -1.07 -6.47 -6.96
CA ILE A 57 -2.31 -5.73 -6.70
C ILE A 57 -3.57 -6.61 -6.64
N VAL A 58 -3.56 -7.83 -7.19
CA VAL A 58 -4.74 -8.71 -7.19
C VAL A 58 -4.77 -9.63 -5.98
N SER A 59 -5.91 -9.68 -5.30
CA SER A 59 -6.17 -10.56 -4.16
C SER A 59 -6.55 -11.98 -4.62
N THR A 60 -5.59 -12.70 -5.20
CA THR A 60 -5.77 -14.06 -5.76
C THR A 60 -6.26 -15.09 -4.75
N ARG A 61 -5.97 -14.88 -3.45
CA ARG A 61 -6.42 -15.75 -2.36
C ARG A 61 -7.88 -15.52 -1.96
N SER A 62 -8.51 -14.43 -2.41
CA SER A 62 -9.88 -14.06 -2.04
C SER A 62 -10.92 -15.02 -2.61
N LYS A 63 -12.05 -15.16 -1.91
CA LYS A 63 -13.21 -15.92 -2.42
C LYS A 63 -13.73 -15.34 -3.73
N ALA A 64 -13.72 -14.01 -3.86
CA ALA A 64 -14.17 -13.31 -5.06
C ALA A 64 -13.33 -13.69 -6.29
N PHE A 65 -12.00 -13.76 -6.14
CA PHE A 65 -11.12 -14.18 -7.23
C PHE A 65 -11.32 -15.67 -7.56
N LYS A 66 -11.32 -16.54 -6.55
CA LYS A 66 -11.49 -17.99 -6.75
C LYS A 66 -12.79 -18.36 -7.46
N ALA A 67 -13.87 -17.59 -7.25
CA ALA A 67 -15.17 -17.81 -7.89
C ALA A 67 -15.18 -17.49 -9.40
N LEU A 68 -14.16 -16.80 -9.92
CA LEU A 68 -14.06 -16.51 -11.35
C LEU A 68 -13.52 -17.69 -12.15
N HIS A 69 -12.85 -18.65 -11.50
CA HIS A 69 -12.22 -19.81 -12.16
C HIS A 69 -11.27 -19.41 -13.31
N ILE A 70 -10.52 -18.32 -13.12
CA ILE A 70 -9.53 -17.80 -14.08
C ILE A 70 -8.12 -17.89 -13.50
N ASP A 71 -7.13 -18.00 -14.39
CA ASP A 71 -5.72 -17.72 -14.08
C ASP A 71 -5.38 -16.30 -14.55
N LEU A 72 -4.56 -15.57 -13.79
CA LEU A 72 -4.09 -14.24 -14.19
C LEU A 72 -3.19 -14.31 -15.41
N SER A 73 -2.41 -15.39 -15.55
CA SER A 73 -1.46 -15.58 -16.64
C SER A 73 -2.14 -15.80 -18.00
N ASP A 74 -3.42 -16.19 -18.00
CA ASP A 74 -4.23 -16.36 -19.20
C ASP A 74 -4.79 -15.05 -19.75
N LEU A 75 -4.73 -13.96 -18.98
CA LEU A 75 -5.34 -12.69 -19.34
C LEU A 75 -4.30 -11.67 -19.81
N GLY A 76 -4.60 -11.00 -20.93
CA GLY A 76 -3.80 -9.89 -21.42
C GLY A 76 -3.92 -8.65 -20.53
N PHE A 77 -2.92 -7.77 -20.62
CA PHE A 77 -2.84 -6.53 -19.83
C PHE A 77 -4.15 -5.70 -19.81
N ASN A 78 -4.75 -5.47 -20.99
CA ASN A 78 -5.98 -4.68 -21.08
C ASN A 78 -7.19 -5.40 -20.46
N GLN A 79 -7.28 -6.73 -20.59
CA GLN A 79 -8.34 -7.53 -19.99
C GLN A 79 -8.24 -7.50 -18.46
N LEU A 80 -7.01 -7.55 -17.93
CA LEU A 80 -6.79 -7.42 -16.49
C LEU A 80 -7.16 -6.04 -15.96
N LEU A 81 -6.83 -4.96 -16.69
CA LEU A 81 -7.30 -3.63 -16.32
C LEU A 81 -8.83 -3.56 -16.28
N ASP A 82 -9.50 -4.07 -17.32
CA ASP A 82 -10.97 -4.09 -17.38
C ASP A 82 -11.59 -4.88 -16.25
N LEU A 83 -11.04 -6.05 -15.98
CA LEU A 83 -11.48 -6.89 -14.88
C LEU A 83 -11.40 -6.15 -13.54
N LEU A 84 -10.35 -5.37 -13.29
CA LEU A 84 -10.18 -4.66 -12.02
C LEU A 84 -11.03 -3.41 -11.90
N VAL A 85 -11.31 -2.71 -13.01
CA VAL A 85 -12.27 -1.61 -13.05
C VAL A 85 -13.69 -2.12 -12.81
N GLU A 86 -14.08 -3.23 -13.46
CA GLU A 86 -15.40 -3.84 -13.31
C GLU A 86 -15.57 -4.48 -11.92
N LYS A 87 -14.51 -5.09 -11.39
CA LYS A 87 -14.53 -5.88 -10.15
C LYS A 87 -13.47 -5.38 -9.16
N PRO A 88 -13.63 -4.19 -8.57
CA PRO A 88 -12.66 -3.61 -7.64
C PRO A 88 -12.46 -4.44 -6.36
N GLN A 89 -13.40 -5.34 -6.02
CA GLN A 89 -13.25 -6.30 -4.93
C GLN A 89 -12.06 -7.25 -5.10
N LEU A 90 -11.56 -7.41 -6.33
CA LEU A 90 -10.39 -8.22 -6.65
C LEU A 90 -9.09 -7.53 -6.25
N LEU A 91 -9.08 -6.21 -6.02
CA LEU A 91 -7.89 -5.50 -5.58
C LEU A 91 -7.54 -5.84 -4.12
N LYS A 92 -6.24 -6.05 -3.87
CA LYS A 92 -5.67 -6.04 -2.52
C LYS A 92 -5.87 -4.64 -1.92
N ARG A 93 -6.13 -4.61 -0.62
CA ARG A 93 -6.46 -3.38 0.12
C ARG A 93 -5.76 -3.39 1.48
N PRO A 94 -5.30 -2.24 1.99
CA PRO A 94 -5.29 -0.94 1.31
C PRO A 94 -4.25 -0.87 0.19
N ILE A 95 -4.38 0.11 -0.70
CA ILE A 95 -3.30 0.57 -1.57
C ILE A 95 -2.95 1.99 -1.11
N ILE A 96 -1.68 2.21 -0.75
CA ILE A 96 -1.19 3.50 -0.28
C ILE A 96 -0.14 3.97 -1.28
N TYR A 97 -0.32 5.17 -1.84
CA TYR A 97 0.64 5.68 -2.82
C TYR A 97 0.67 7.22 -2.82
N ASP A 98 1.82 7.79 -3.19
CA ASP A 98 2.01 9.25 -3.29
C ASP A 98 2.61 9.70 -4.65
N GLY A 99 2.60 8.79 -5.63
CA GLY A 99 3.21 8.97 -6.95
C GLY A 99 4.69 8.57 -7.02
N ARG A 100 5.34 8.25 -5.91
CA ARG A 100 6.71 7.68 -5.88
C ARG A 100 6.82 6.41 -5.05
N ARG A 101 6.12 6.38 -3.92
CA ARG A 101 6.07 5.26 -2.99
C ARG A 101 4.76 4.53 -3.20
N LEU A 102 4.81 3.20 -3.10
CA LEU A 102 3.65 2.32 -3.17
C LEU A 102 3.75 1.31 -2.03
N GLN A 103 2.63 1.07 -1.36
CA GLN A 103 2.46 -0.07 -0.46
C GLN A 103 1.11 -0.72 -0.75
N ILE A 104 1.13 -2.03 -0.89
CA ILE A 104 -0.06 -2.84 -1.12
C ILE A 104 -0.28 -3.76 0.08
N GLY A 105 -1.48 -3.72 0.64
CA GLY A 105 -1.74 -4.28 1.96
C GLY A 105 -1.24 -3.35 3.07
N TYR A 106 -1.34 -3.82 4.32
CA TYR A 106 -0.83 -3.09 5.48
C TYR A 106 0.33 -3.86 6.10
N ASN A 107 1.45 -3.18 6.23
CA ASN A 107 2.61 -3.56 6.99
C ASN A 107 3.09 -2.31 7.74
N GLU A 108 3.29 -2.44 9.05
CA GLU A 108 3.59 -1.32 9.94
C GLU A 108 5.00 -0.75 9.74
N GLU A 109 5.96 -1.55 9.27
CA GLU A 109 7.30 -1.08 8.94
C GLU A 109 7.34 -0.41 7.58
N ASP A 110 6.72 -1.02 6.57
CA ASP A 110 6.74 -0.49 5.20
C ASP A 110 6.00 0.85 5.11
N ILE A 111 4.93 1.04 5.89
CA ILE A 111 4.14 2.29 5.86
C ILE A 111 4.94 3.49 6.40
N ARG A 112 5.99 3.25 7.21
CA ARG A 112 6.93 4.29 7.65
C ARG A 112 7.62 4.96 6.47
N ALA A 113 7.68 4.30 5.32
CA ALA A 113 8.17 4.90 4.10
C ALA A 113 7.45 6.20 3.78
N PHE A 114 6.19 6.39 4.20
CA PHE A 114 5.37 7.58 3.98
C PHE A 114 5.65 8.75 4.94
N LEU A 115 6.41 8.54 6.02
CA LEU A 115 6.78 9.59 6.96
C LEU A 115 7.45 10.80 6.28
N PRO A 116 7.21 12.03 6.78
CA PRO A 116 7.93 13.21 6.35
C PRO A 116 9.45 13.02 6.48
N ARG A 117 10.21 13.65 5.57
CA ARG A 117 11.67 13.54 5.56
C ARG A 117 12.32 14.00 6.87
N SER A 118 11.74 15.01 7.53
CA SER A 118 12.21 15.51 8.82
C SER A 118 12.12 14.45 9.91
N VAL A 119 10.96 13.78 10.01
CA VAL A 119 10.72 12.72 11.00
C VAL A 119 11.72 11.58 10.81
N ARG A 120 11.86 11.07 9.58
CA ARG A 120 12.80 9.98 9.27
C ARG A 120 14.26 10.31 9.61
N LYS A 121 14.69 11.57 9.44
CA LYS A 121 16.04 12.02 9.80
C LYS A 121 16.26 12.10 11.31
N SER A 122 15.22 12.43 12.08
CA SER A 122 15.32 12.45 13.53
C SER A 122 15.38 11.03 14.09
N GLU A 123 14.49 10.14 13.64
CA GLU A 123 14.51 8.72 14.04
C GLU A 123 15.85 8.05 13.74
N LEU A 124 16.42 8.27 12.56
CA LEU A 124 17.72 7.70 12.20
C LEU A 124 18.83 8.20 13.15
N ARG A 125 18.83 9.49 13.50
CA ARG A 125 19.82 10.06 14.43
C ARG A 125 19.67 9.47 15.83
N GLU A 126 18.44 9.27 16.30
CA GLU A 126 18.17 8.64 17.60
C GLU A 126 18.63 7.17 17.62
N ILE A 127 18.38 6.42 16.55
CA ILE A 127 18.86 5.03 16.42
C ILE A 127 20.40 5.00 16.41
N GLN A 128 21.04 5.88 15.64
CA GLN A 128 22.50 5.98 15.60
C GLN A 128 23.12 6.31 16.96
N GLN A 129 22.49 7.22 17.71
CA GLN A 129 22.94 7.57 19.06
C GLN A 129 22.80 6.39 20.02
N LYS A 130 21.65 5.69 20.02
CA LYS A 130 21.45 4.52 20.87
C LYS A 130 22.46 3.41 20.59
N LEU A 131 22.71 3.11 19.31
CA LEU A 131 23.71 2.12 18.92
C LEU A 131 25.12 2.51 19.39
N TYR A 132 25.46 3.80 19.30
CA TYR A 132 26.74 4.30 19.81
C TYR A 132 26.85 4.15 21.34
N ASP A 133 25.78 4.46 22.07
CA ASP A 133 25.76 4.35 23.53
C ASP A 133 25.82 2.88 23.99
N ASP A 134 25.13 1.97 23.31
CA ASP A 134 25.15 0.53 23.58
C ASP A 134 26.55 -0.08 23.34
N ASP A 135 27.21 0.31 22.24
CA ASP A 135 28.59 -0.12 21.94
C ASP A 135 29.57 0.37 23.00
N GLN A 136 29.39 1.59 23.55
CA GLN A 136 30.23 2.09 24.64
C GLN A 136 30.03 1.33 25.96
N GLN A 137 28.82 0.81 26.22
CA GLN A 137 28.53 0.01 27.42
C GLN A 137 29.03 -1.44 27.29
N ALA A 138 29.12 -1.99 26.09
CA ALA A 138 29.56 -3.37 25.86
C ALA A 138 31.09 -3.59 25.96
N VAL A 139 31.87 -2.51 25.97
CA VAL A 139 33.35 -2.53 26.05
C VAL A 139 33.85 -2.28 27.50
N GLY A 140 32.92 -2.05 28.45
CA GLY A 140 33.20 -1.78 29.86
C GLY A 140 33.14 -3.00 30.78
#